data_AF-F5SZQ7-F1
#
_entry.id   AF-F5SZQ7-F1
#
_cell.length_a   1.000
_cell.length_b   1.000
_cell.length_c   1.000
_cell.angle_alpha   90.00
_cell.angle_beta   90.00
_cell.angle_gamma   90.00
#
_symmetry.space_group_name_H-M   'P 1'
#
loop_
_entity.id
_entity.type
_entity.pdbx_description
1 polymer ?
#
loop_
_entity_poly.entity_id
_entity_poly.type
_entity_poly.pdbx_seq_one_letter_code
_entity_poly.pdbx_strand_id
1 'polypeptide(L)' 'MALKKDKNIVCFDLQKKKMKIYIGAKFGTLKDEKGIAKDVSNIGHFGTGDYEILVSDDSNIEYILSLIKQVL' A
#
# COMPACT_ATOMS: atom_id res chain seq x y z
N MET A 1 -2.96 9.16 9.18
CA MET A 1 -4.29 8.68 9.62
C MET A 1 -4.37 7.21 9.27
N ALA A 2 -4.54 6.34 10.26
CA ALA A 2 -4.60 4.88 10.06
C ALA A 2 -6.04 4.41 10.29
N LEU A 3 -6.61 3.65 9.36
CA LEU A 3 -7.94 3.07 9.49
C LEU A 3 -7.80 1.71 10.19
N LYS A 4 -8.27 1.60 11.44
CA LYS A 4 -8.10 0.39 12.26
C LYS A 4 -9.41 -0.37 12.37
N LYS A 5 -9.49 -1.54 11.74
CA LYS A 5 -10.49 -2.57 12.00
C LYS A 5 -9.68 -3.84 12.32
N ASP A 6 -9.40 -4.04 13.60
CA ASP A 6 -8.60 -5.13 14.20
C ASP A 6 -7.12 -5.28 13.77
N LYS A 7 -6.73 -4.97 12.53
CA LYS A 7 -5.35 -4.83 12.03
C LYS A 7 -5.24 -3.59 11.12
N ASN A 8 -4.04 -3.00 11.01
CA ASN A 8 -3.81 -1.93 10.03
C ASN A 8 -3.77 -2.54 8.63
N ILE A 9 -4.83 -2.33 7.84
CA ILE A 9 -4.94 -2.87 6.48
C ILE A 9 -4.25 -1.94 5.47
N VAL A 10 -4.32 -0.63 5.68
CA VAL A 10 -3.68 0.37 4.81
C VAL A 10 -3.18 1.55 5.66
N CYS A 11 -1.96 2.00 5.35
CA CYS A 11 -1.37 3.20 5.92
C CYS A 11 -1.04 4.21 4.80
N PHE A 12 -1.40 5.47 5.01
CA PHE A 12 -1.12 6.56 4.08
C PHE A 12 -0.05 7.48 4.70
N ASP A 13 1.06 7.65 4.00
CA ASP A 13 2.12 8.60 4.32
C ASP A 13 2.12 9.71 3.28
N LEU A 14 1.57 10.86 3.65
CA LEU A 14 1.54 12.05 2.79
C LEU A 14 2.84 12.83 2.96
N GLN A 15 3.61 12.93 1.88
CA GLN A 15 4.83 13.73 1.83
C GLN A 15 4.60 14.98 0.98
N LYS A 16 5.43 16.01 1.17
CA LYS A 16 5.30 17.32 0.49
C LYS A 16 5.20 17.28 -1.04
N LYS A 17 5.70 16.22 -1.68
CA LYS A 17 5.73 16.06 -3.15
C LYS A 17 5.14 14.75 -3.66
N LYS A 18 4.87 13.79 -2.76
CA LYS A 18 4.52 12.41 -3.12
C LYS A 18 3.66 11.81 -2.03
N MET A 19 2.75 10.93 -2.37
CA MET A 19 1.95 10.18 -1.40
C MET A 19 2.38 8.73 -1.45
N LYS A 20 2.71 8.16 -0.30
CA LYS A 20 3.05 6.75 -0.17
C LYS A 20 1.90 6.01 0.49
N ILE A 21 1.62 4.82 -0.02
CA ILE A 21 0.59 3.95 0.50
C ILE A 21 1.24 2.63 0.87
N TYR A 22 1.06 2.23 2.12
CA TYR A 22 1.51 0.94 2.63
C TYR A 22 0.30 0.03 2.76
N ILE A 23 0.35 -1.15 2.14
CA ILE A 23 -0.73 -2.13 2.22
C ILE A 23 -0.31 -3.27 3.14
N GLY A 24 -1.13 -3.50 4.17
CA GLY A 24 -1.02 -4.51 5.22
C GLY A 24 -1.25 -5.94 4.74
N ALA A 25 -0.54 -6.38 3.71
CA ALA A 25 -0.60 -7.73 3.16
C ALA A 25 0.81 -8.34 3.10
N LYS A 26 0.91 -9.67 3.07
CA LYS A 26 2.18 -10.38 2.90
C LYS A 26 2.66 -10.30 1.46
N PHE A 27 3.97 -10.12 1.23
CA PHE A 27 4.49 -10.14 -0.14
C PHE A 27 4.14 -11.46 -0.84
N GLY A 28 3.69 -11.36 -2.09
CA GLY A 28 3.16 -12.47 -2.89
C GLY A 28 1.66 -12.73 -2.76
N THR A 29 0.92 -11.99 -1.91
CA THR A 29 -0.54 -12.16 -1.76
C THR A 29 -1.37 -11.21 -2.61
N LEU A 30 -0.85 -10.03 -2.94
CA LEU A 30 -1.51 -9.07 -3.83
C LEU A 30 -1.29 -9.43 -5.30
N LYS A 31 -2.36 -9.39 -6.08
CA LYS A 31 -2.29 -9.47 -7.54
C LYS A 31 -2.04 -8.09 -8.11
N ASP A 32 -0.77 -7.73 -8.20
CA ASP A 32 -0.30 -6.46 -8.79
C ASP A 32 0.11 -6.66 -10.25
N GLU A 33 -0.87 -6.73 -11.15
CA GLU A 33 -0.67 -6.78 -12.61
C GLU A 33 0.10 -5.58 -13.19
N LYS A 34 0.03 -4.40 -12.56
CA LYS A 34 0.73 -3.20 -13.04
C LYS A 34 2.17 -3.07 -12.52
N GLY A 35 2.59 -3.90 -11.57
CA GLY A 35 3.94 -3.81 -10.99
C GLY A 35 4.21 -2.51 -10.23
N ILE A 36 3.17 -1.81 -9.75
CA ILE A 36 3.32 -0.54 -9.03
C ILE A 36 3.54 -0.73 -7.52
N ALA A 37 3.23 -1.92 -7.00
CA ALA A 37 3.38 -2.26 -5.60
C ALA A 37 4.77 -2.83 -5.37
N LYS A 38 5.60 -2.07 -4.66
CA LYS A 38 6.99 -2.44 -4.37
C LYS A 38 7.03 -3.37 -3.17
N ASP A 39 7.79 -4.46 -3.29
CA ASP A 39 8.16 -5.29 -2.14
C ASP A 39 9.02 -4.48 -1.18
N VAL A 40 8.55 -4.36 0.05
CA VAL A 40 9.29 -3.73 1.12
C VAL A 40 9.44 -4.66 2.34
N SER A 41 9.03 -5.93 2.24
CA SER A 41 9.15 -6.94 3.32
C SER A 41 10.54 -7.00 3.99
N ASN A 42 11.61 -6.80 3.21
CA ASN A 42 13.01 -6.86 3.67
C ASN A 42 13.60 -5.52 4.13
N ILE A 43 12.89 -4.40 3.98
CA ILE A 43 13.45 -3.04 4.19
C ILE A 43 13.21 -2.55 5.63
N GLY A 44 12.39 -3.27 6.41
CA GLY A 44 12.08 -2.95 7.80
C GLY A 44 11.03 -1.83 7.91
N HIS A 45 9.84 -2.18 8.38
CA HIS A 45 8.72 -1.26 8.53
C HIS A 45 8.21 -1.25 9.96
N PHE A 46 7.65 -0.13 10.41
CA PHE A 46 7.03 0.08 11.73
C PHE A 46 5.70 -0.70 11.89
N GLY A 47 5.65 -1.97 11.48
CA GLY A 47 4.55 -2.90 11.77
C GLY A 47 3.34 -2.80 10.86
N THR A 48 3.45 -2.38 9.59
CA THR A 48 2.32 -2.46 8.65
C THR A 48 2.78 -2.71 7.22
N GLY A 49 2.54 -3.94 6.76
CA GLY A 49 2.53 -4.32 5.35
C GLY A 49 3.89 -4.58 4.70
N ASP A 50 3.88 -5.44 3.68
CA ASP A 50 5.05 -5.75 2.85
C ASP A 50 5.03 -5.02 1.49
N TYR A 51 4.01 -4.19 1.25
CA TYR A 51 3.84 -3.46 -0.02
C TYR A 51 3.87 -1.95 0.18
N GLU A 52 4.67 -1.24 -0.63
CA GLU A 52 4.70 0.21 -0.77
C GLU A 52 4.27 0.63 -2.18
N ILE A 53 3.33 1.58 -2.29
CA ILE A 53 2.93 2.21 -3.56
C ILE A 53 3.26 3.69 -3.49
N LEU A 54 3.95 4.19 -4.50
CA LEU A 54 4.27 5.60 -4.67
C LEU A 54 3.26 6.26 -5.61
N VAL A 55 2.34 7.05 -5.06
CA VAL A 55 1.38 7.85 -5.82
C VAL A 55 2.02 9.19 -6.13
N SER A 56 2.25 9.41 -7.42
CA SER A 56 2.76 10.70 -7.95
C SER A 56 1.70 11.48 -8.73
N ASP A 57 0.59 10.81 -9.11
CA ASP A 57 -0.48 11.33 -9.96
C ASP A 57 -1.77 10.52 -9.75
N ASP A 58 -2.93 11.06 -10.13
CA ASP A 58 -4.24 10.43 -9.97
C ASP A 58 -4.55 9.27 -10.94
N SER A 59 -3.76 9.10 -12.00
CA SER A 59 -3.96 8.07 -13.05
C SER A 59 -4.08 6.62 -12.54
N ASN A 60 -3.57 6.32 -11.35
CA ASN A 60 -3.57 4.97 -10.78
C ASN A 60 -4.48 4.79 -9.56
N ILE A 61 -5.27 5.81 -9.18
CA ILE A 61 -6.11 5.76 -7.97
C ILE A 61 -7.10 4.60 -8.02
N GLU A 62 -7.80 4.38 -9.13
CA GLU A 62 -8.76 3.28 -9.25
C GLU A 62 -8.10 1.91 -9.07
N TYR A 63 -6.89 1.76 -9.61
CA TYR A 63 -6.14 0.53 -9.50
C TYR A 63 -5.64 0.29 -8.07
N ILE A 64 -5.15 1.33 -7.41
CA ILE A 64 -4.75 1.28 -6.00
C ILE A 64 -5.93 0.88 -5.11
N LEU A 65 -7.12 1.43 -5.37
CA LEU A 65 -8.34 1.05 -4.66
C LEU A 65 -8.68 -0.43 -4.89
N SER A 66 -8.46 -0.95 -6.10
CA SER A 66 -8.61 -2.39 -6.40
C SER A 66 -7.65 -3.25 -5.58
N LEU A 67 -6.39 -2.85 -5.45
CA LEU A 67 -5.41 -3.53 -4.59
C LEU A 67 -5.85 -3.51 -3.12
N ILE A 68 -6.29 -2.36 -2.61
CA ILE A 68 -6.78 -2.23 -1.23
C ILE A 68 -7.99 -3.15 -0.97
N LYS A 69 -8.91 -3.25 -1.92
CA LYS A 69 -10.07 -4.17 -1.83
C LYS A 69 -9.69 -5.63 -1.73
N GLN A 70 -8.53 -6.06 -2.23
CA GLN A 70 -8.09 -7.46 -2.10
C GLN A 70 -7.69 -7.82 -0.66
N VAL A 71 -7.45 -6.83 0.20
CA VAL A 71 -6.93 -7.00 1.57
C VAL A 71 -7.99 -6.65 2.63
N LEU A 72 -9.14 -6.10 2.21
CA LEU A 72 -10.34 -5.89 3.04
C LEU A 72 -11.12 -7.20 3.20
#